data_AF-A0A6A6WT16-F1
#
_entry.id   AF-A0A6A6WT16-F1
#
_cell.length_a   1.000
_cell.length_b   1.000
_cell.length_c   1.000
_cell.angle_alpha   90.00
_cell.angle_beta   90.00
_cell.angle_gamma   90.00
#
_symmetry.space_group_name_H-M   'P 1'
#
loop_
_entity.id
_entity.type
_entity.pdbx_description
1 polymer ?
#
loop_
_entity_poly.entity_id
_entity_poly.type
_entity_poly.pdbx_seq_one_letter_code
_entity_poly.pdbx_strand_id
1 'polypeptide(L)'
;MLQHDACGTSTMSAKIKEVHAKLPRSFDRPDEPWHHYLTIDIVWRVLGYTLFHPWTSWILVLCLRAQLTPYEAIEMKIAMAWALAMSTIGVFNIFSDRIAYGSPREVDLSDEVIVITGGVEGLGGLLAETYGMRSANVAVLDTKKISDEEGEEKGILYYQCDVSDPKQVATVAAEIVEDLGVPTILINNAGIVHSKSILDSTAEDVEQIFRTNTLSHFNTLRTFLPHMLREGRGTIVTVSSVLGSLGAANLSSYTASKAALLALHHSLRAELAQHPDGKEIKTILVTPGQMSTKMFDGVKTPSNFLAPVVAPVDVAKDILRLIEKGESGEVAVPLYSQYIQILGVLPVGVQALIRRWSGIDTALTKAGLVTKGANEKSG
;
A
#
# COMPACT_ATOMS: atom_id res chain seq x y z
N MET A 1 -44.66 -32.15 -36.86
CA MET A 1 -45.10 -31.73 -35.50
C MET A 1 -43.88 -31.85 -34.62
N LEU A 2 -43.41 -30.70 -34.11
CA LEU A 2 -42.31 -30.47 -33.15
C LEU A 2 -40.86 -30.58 -33.68
N GLN A 3 -40.41 -29.46 -34.27
CA GLN A 3 -39.03 -28.97 -34.21
C GLN A 3 -38.74 -28.50 -32.78
N HIS A 4 -37.60 -28.90 -32.22
CA HIS A 4 -37.00 -28.24 -31.07
C HIS A 4 -35.72 -27.55 -31.53
N ASP A 5 -35.78 -26.23 -31.66
CA ASP A 5 -34.64 -25.37 -31.85
C ASP A 5 -33.81 -25.33 -30.56
N ALA A 6 -32.59 -25.86 -30.62
CA ALA A 6 -31.61 -25.69 -29.56
C ALA A 6 -30.87 -24.37 -29.78
N CYS A 7 -31.23 -23.37 -28.99
CA CYS A 7 -30.54 -22.08 -28.87
C CYS A 7 -29.08 -22.31 -28.46
N GLY A 8 -28.14 -22.07 -29.39
CA GLY A 8 -26.72 -22.09 -29.10
C GLY A 8 -26.31 -20.90 -28.24
N THR A 9 -26.04 -21.14 -26.96
CA THR A 9 -25.26 -20.22 -26.13
C THR A 9 -23.78 -20.41 -26.48
N SER A 10 -23.23 -19.53 -27.33
CA SER A 10 -21.80 -19.43 -27.56
C SER A 10 -21.12 -18.82 -26.32
N THR A 11 -20.60 -19.66 -25.44
CA THR A 11 -19.64 -19.26 -24.42
C THR A 11 -18.32 -18.89 -25.10
N MET A 12 -18.13 -17.61 -25.40
CA MET A 12 -16.80 -17.08 -25.72
C MET A 12 -15.98 -17.06 -24.43
N SER A 13 -15.39 -18.22 -24.09
CA SER A 13 -14.28 -18.28 -23.14
C SER A 13 -13.04 -17.77 -23.88
N ALA A 14 -12.71 -16.49 -23.67
CA ALA A 14 -11.42 -15.96 -24.05
C ALA A 14 -10.36 -16.76 -23.28
N LYS A 15 -9.47 -17.42 -24.02
CA LYS A 15 -8.43 -18.30 -23.48
C LYS A 15 -7.37 -17.41 -22.84
N ILE A 16 -7.39 -17.31 -21.50
CA ILE A 16 -6.41 -16.56 -20.71
C ILE A 16 -4.99 -17.08 -21.05
N LYS A 17 -4.07 -16.18 -21.43
CA LYS A 17 -2.67 -16.54 -21.72
C LYS A 17 -1.95 -16.87 -20.42
N GLU A 18 -1.68 -18.14 -20.16
CA GLU A 18 -0.86 -18.56 -19.00
C GLU A 18 0.62 -18.24 -19.23
N VAL A 19 1.24 -17.52 -18.29
CA VAL A 19 2.67 -17.15 -18.33
C VAL A 19 3.35 -17.67 -17.06
N HIS A 20 4.32 -18.59 -17.22
CA HIS A 20 4.98 -19.26 -16.09
C HIS A 20 6.27 -18.56 -15.65
N ALA A 21 6.34 -18.18 -14.37
CA ALA A 21 7.47 -17.49 -13.78
C ALA A 21 8.62 -18.42 -13.33
N LYS A 22 9.88 -17.95 -13.46
CA LYS A 22 11.09 -18.56 -12.87
C LYS A 22 11.57 -17.80 -11.62
N LEU A 23 12.03 -18.53 -10.60
CA LEU A 23 12.53 -17.97 -9.33
C LEU A 23 13.90 -17.25 -9.47
N PRO A 24 14.11 -16.06 -8.86
CA PRO A 24 15.41 -15.39 -8.82
C PRO A 24 16.40 -16.08 -7.86
N ARG A 25 17.70 -16.01 -8.18
CA ARG A 25 18.76 -16.83 -7.56
C ARG A 25 19.44 -16.28 -6.30
N SER A 26 19.36 -14.98 -5.98
CA SER A 26 19.92 -14.43 -4.72
C SER A 26 19.44 -12.99 -4.44
N PHE A 27 19.38 -12.63 -3.14
CA PHE A 27 19.22 -11.25 -2.66
C PHE A 27 20.52 -10.82 -1.96
N ASP A 28 21.30 -9.93 -2.57
CA ASP A 28 22.45 -9.31 -1.91
C ASP A 28 21.97 -8.19 -0.97
N ARG A 29 22.00 -8.43 0.33
CA ARG A 29 21.96 -7.36 1.35
C ARG A 29 23.28 -7.37 2.13
N PRO A 30 23.94 -6.21 2.31
CA PRO A 30 25.10 -6.13 3.19
C PRO A 30 24.68 -6.44 4.64
N ASP A 31 25.44 -7.28 5.32
CA ASP A 31 25.21 -7.65 6.72
C ASP A 31 25.45 -6.44 7.63
N GLU A 32 24.40 -5.99 8.33
CA GLU A 32 24.47 -4.93 9.33
C GLU A 32 24.50 -5.52 10.75
N PRO A 33 25.01 -4.78 11.76
CA PRO A 33 25.03 -5.24 13.14
C PRO A 33 23.61 -5.58 13.66
N TRP A 34 23.48 -6.64 14.47
CA TRP A 34 22.19 -7.16 14.94
C TRP A 34 21.25 -6.11 15.58
N HIS A 35 21.82 -5.13 16.30
CA HIS A 35 21.07 -4.08 16.99
C HIS A 35 20.44 -3.07 16.04
N HIS A 36 20.92 -3.00 14.79
CA HIS A 36 20.31 -2.17 13.75
C HIS A 36 18.91 -2.66 13.38
N TYR A 37 18.66 -3.97 13.52
CA TYR A 37 17.34 -4.56 13.33
C TYR A 37 16.43 -4.42 14.54
N LEU A 38 16.90 -3.92 15.70
CA LEU A 38 16.04 -3.73 16.86
C LEU A 38 15.30 -2.39 16.74
N THR A 39 14.04 -2.44 16.33
CA THR A 39 13.19 -1.25 16.12
C THR A 39 12.00 -1.22 17.07
N ILE A 40 11.39 -0.05 17.27
CA ILE A 40 10.16 0.08 18.05
C ILE A 40 9.03 -0.77 17.45
N ASP A 41 9.01 -0.93 16.12
CA ASP A 41 8.10 -1.80 15.40
C ASP A 41 8.21 -3.26 15.83
N ILE A 42 9.43 -3.77 15.97
CA ILE A 42 9.65 -5.16 16.42
C ILE A 42 9.25 -5.31 17.88
N VAL A 43 9.59 -4.35 18.74
CA VAL A 43 9.16 -4.38 20.15
C VAL A 43 7.63 -4.38 20.24
N TRP A 44 6.97 -3.46 19.53
CA TRP A 44 5.52 -3.36 19.49
C TRP A 44 4.87 -4.61 18.90
N ARG A 45 5.43 -5.15 17.82
CA ARG A 45 4.95 -6.40 17.19
C ARG A 45 5.05 -7.57 18.17
N VAL A 46 6.19 -7.76 18.83
CA VAL A 46 6.36 -8.83 19.83
C VAL A 46 5.38 -8.67 20.99
N LEU A 47 5.22 -7.46 21.52
CA LEU A 47 4.24 -7.18 22.58
C LEU A 47 2.80 -7.46 22.10
N GLY A 48 2.49 -7.10 20.87
CA GLY A 48 1.20 -7.35 20.20
C GLY A 48 0.85 -8.83 20.09
N TYR A 49 1.83 -9.71 19.88
CA TYR A 49 1.65 -11.17 19.84
C TYR A 49 1.79 -11.87 21.19
N THR A 50 2.20 -11.16 22.26
CA THR A 50 2.49 -11.77 23.57
C THR A 50 1.64 -11.19 24.70
N LEU A 51 1.90 -9.96 25.14
CA LEU A 51 1.20 -9.36 26.28
C LEU A 51 -0.14 -8.74 25.91
N PHE A 52 -0.25 -8.20 24.69
CA PHE A 52 -1.46 -7.51 24.23
C PHE A 52 -2.38 -8.38 23.37
N HIS A 53 -1.99 -9.62 23.04
CA HIS A 53 -2.83 -10.46 22.21
C HIS A 53 -4.01 -11.04 23.01
N PRO A 54 -5.24 -10.99 22.49
CA PRO A 54 -6.43 -11.53 23.15
C PRO A 54 -6.23 -12.95 23.69
N TRP A 55 -5.71 -13.85 22.86
CA TRP A 55 -5.53 -15.25 23.23
C TRP A 55 -4.36 -15.52 24.20
N THR A 56 -3.17 -14.93 23.97
CA THR A 56 -2.00 -15.24 24.80
C THR A 56 -2.08 -14.58 26.17
N SER A 57 -2.85 -13.50 26.31
CA SER A 57 -3.12 -12.88 27.62
C SER A 57 -3.76 -13.86 28.61
N TRP A 58 -4.53 -14.84 28.14
CA TRP A 58 -5.12 -15.90 28.96
C TRP A 58 -4.12 -16.95 29.44
N ILE A 59 -2.95 -17.08 28.79
CA ILE A 59 -1.93 -18.05 29.21
C ILE A 59 -1.48 -17.76 30.64
N LEU A 60 -1.33 -16.49 31.02
CA LEU A 60 -0.97 -16.10 32.39
C LEU A 60 -2.04 -16.53 33.41
N VAL A 61 -3.32 -16.37 33.08
CA VAL A 61 -4.44 -16.83 33.92
C VAL A 61 -4.41 -18.36 34.07
N LEU A 62 -4.17 -19.08 32.97
CA LEU A 62 -4.07 -20.54 32.99
C LEU A 62 -2.86 -21.03 33.79
N CYS A 63 -1.71 -20.37 33.70
CA CYS A 63 -0.52 -20.67 34.49
C CYS A 63 -0.76 -20.47 35.99
N LEU A 64 -1.36 -19.34 36.39
CA LEU A 64 -1.74 -19.11 37.79
C LEU A 64 -2.76 -20.14 38.27
N ARG A 65 -3.68 -20.54 37.40
CA ARG A 65 -4.65 -21.58 37.73
C ARG A 65 -3.99 -22.95 37.91
N ALA A 66 -3.01 -23.29 37.07
CA ALA A 66 -2.23 -24.52 37.18
C ALA A 66 -1.41 -24.58 38.48
N GLN A 67 -0.98 -23.43 39.00
CA GLN A 67 -0.33 -23.31 40.32
C GLN A 67 -1.32 -23.36 41.50
N LEU A 68 -2.62 -23.57 41.25
CA LEU A 68 -3.69 -23.59 42.25
C LEU A 68 -3.87 -22.25 42.98
N THR A 69 -3.46 -21.13 42.37
CA THR A 69 -3.65 -19.79 42.94
C THR A 69 -5.15 -19.50 43.15
N PRO A 70 -5.57 -19.04 44.35
CA PRO A 70 -6.97 -18.71 44.63
C PRO A 70 -7.49 -17.57 43.73
N TYR A 71 -8.78 -17.62 43.38
CA TYR A 71 -9.43 -16.54 42.60
C TYR A 71 -9.43 -15.18 43.30
N GLU A 72 -9.32 -15.19 44.63
CA GLU A 72 -9.29 -13.96 45.43
C GLU A 72 -7.93 -13.26 45.43
N ALA A 73 -6.87 -13.98 45.04
CA ALA A 73 -5.50 -13.45 45.00
C ALA A 73 -5.41 -12.26 44.04
N ILE A 74 -4.61 -11.26 44.40
CA ILE A 74 -4.50 -10.01 43.62
C ILE A 74 -3.92 -10.26 42.23
N GLU A 75 -2.97 -11.19 42.13
CA GLU A 75 -2.31 -11.58 40.89
C GLU A 75 -3.31 -12.22 39.92
N MET A 76 -4.20 -13.07 40.44
CA MET A 76 -5.26 -13.69 39.64
C MET A 76 -6.25 -12.64 39.13
N LYS A 77 -6.67 -11.71 40.00
CA LYS A 77 -7.59 -10.60 39.62
C LYS A 77 -6.97 -9.71 38.53
N ILE A 78 -5.70 -9.33 38.67
CA ILE A 78 -4.99 -8.52 37.68
C ILE A 78 -4.88 -9.26 36.35
N ALA A 79 -4.45 -10.53 36.36
CA ALA A 79 -4.30 -11.32 35.14
C ALA A 79 -5.65 -11.52 34.42
N MET A 80 -6.72 -11.83 35.16
CA MET A 80 -8.07 -11.96 34.61
C MET A 80 -8.60 -10.64 34.04
N ALA A 81 -8.43 -9.53 34.77
CA ALA A 81 -8.86 -8.22 34.30
C ALA A 81 -8.12 -7.81 33.03
N TRP A 82 -6.80 -8.05 32.96
CA TRP A 82 -6.00 -7.79 31.78
C TRP A 82 -6.41 -8.65 30.59
N ALA A 83 -6.58 -9.97 30.77
CA ALA A 83 -6.97 -10.87 29.71
C ALA A 83 -8.38 -10.55 29.16
N LEU A 84 -9.30 -10.19 30.06
CA LEU A 84 -10.64 -9.73 29.69
C LEU A 84 -10.57 -8.40 28.92
N ALA A 85 -9.74 -7.45 29.35
CA ALA A 85 -9.55 -6.18 28.65
C ALA A 85 -8.99 -6.40 27.23
N MET A 86 -7.94 -7.20 27.07
CA MET A 86 -7.37 -7.50 25.74
C MET A 86 -8.35 -8.26 24.85
N SER A 87 -9.11 -9.19 25.42
CA SER A 87 -10.16 -9.90 24.67
C SER A 87 -11.28 -8.96 24.22
N THR A 88 -11.70 -8.04 25.09
CA THR A 88 -12.73 -7.04 24.77
C THR A 88 -12.24 -6.08 23.68
N ILE A 89 -11.00 -5.59 23.78
CA ILE A 89 -10.38 -4.75 22.75
C ILE A 89 -10.27 -5.51 21.42
N GLY A 90 -9.82 -6.76 21.43
CA GLY A 90 -9.71 -7.58 20.23
C GLY A 90 -11.05 -7.81 19.53
N VAL A 91 -12.08 -8.14 20.31
CA VAL A 91 -13.45 -8.29 19.80
C VAL A 91 -13.98 -6.96 19.26
N PHE A 92 -13.77 -5.85 19.99
CA PHE A 92 -14.17 -4.52 19.55
C PHE A 92 -13.50 -4.12 18.23
N ASN A 93 -12.21 -4.40 18.06
CA ASN A 93 -11.48 -4.12 16.83
C ASN A 93 -12.06 -4.91 15.65
N ILE A 94 -12.37 -6.20 15.82
CA ILE A 94 -13.02 -7.02 14.77
C ILE A 94 -14.36 -6.41 14.36
N PHE A 95 -15.19 -6.00 15.34
CA PHE A 95 -16.46 -5.35 15.06
C PHE A 95 -16.28 -3.98 14.40
N SER A 96 -15.33 -3.19 14.87
CA SER A 96 -14.99 -1.87 14.31
C SER A 96 -14.58 -1.99 12.85
N ASP A 97 -13.68 -2.92 12.54
CA ASP A 97 -13.22 -3.17 11.16
C ASP A 97 -14.38 -3.67 10.29
N ARG A 98 -15.22 -4.56 10.81
CA ARG A 98 -16.40 -5.05 10.08
C ARG A 98 -17.41 -3.93 9.78
N ILE A 99 -17.59 -2.98 10.70
CA ILE A 99 -18.45 -1.81 10.50
C ILE A 99 -17.83 -0.85 9.49
N ALA A 100 -16.52 -0.61 9.56
CA ALA A 100 -15.82 0.35 8.72
C ALA A 100 -15.62 -0.12 7.27
N TYR A 101 -15.35 -1.42 7.09
CA TYR A 101 -14.88 -2.02 5.84
C TYR A 101 -15.80 -3.10 5.27
N GLY A 102 -16.81 -3.54 6.02
CA GLY A 102 -17.76 -4.56 5.59
C GLY A 102 -17.20 -5.99 5.64
N SER A 103 -17.86 -6.91 4.92
CA SER A 103 -17.40 -8.29 4.76
C SER A 103 -16.27 -8.38 3.72
N PRO A 104 -15.30 -9.29 3.91
CA PRO A 104 -14.34 -9.60 2.86
C PRO A 104 -15.06 -10.18 1.64
N ARG A 105 -14.45 -10.03 0.47
CA ARG A 105 -14.83 -10.78 -0.73
C ARG A 105 -14.02 -12.06 -0.83
N GLU A 106 -14.50 -13.02 -1.61
CA GLU A 106 -13.68 -14.16 -2.01
C GLU A 106 -12.68 -13.73 -3.09
N VAL A 107 -11.46 -14.26 -3.00
CA VAL A 107 -10.37 -13.98 -3.93
C VAL A 107 -9.71 -15.29 -4.31
N ASP A 108 -9.83 -15.65 -5.59
CA ASP A 108 -9.08 -16.73 -6.22
C ASP A 108 -8.16 -16.11 -7.28
N LEU A 109 -6.85 -16.15 -7.05
CA LEU A 109 -5.86 -15.49 -7.91
C LEU A 109 -5.91 -15.95 -9.37
N SER A 110 -6.44 -17.14 -9.65
CA SER A 110 -6.58 -17.65 -11.03
C SER A 110 -7.64 -16.89 -11.83
N ASP A 111 -8.64 -16.33 -11.16
CA ASP A 111 -9.73 -15.56 -11.75
C ASP A 111 -9.47 -14.05 -11.74
N GLU A 112 -8.39 -13.59 -11.09
CA GLU A 112 -8.09 -12.17 -10.94
C GLU A 112 -7.18 -11.68 -12.07
N VAL A 113 -7.43 -10.44 -12.51
CA VAL A 113 -6.54 -9.70 -13.40
C VAL A 113 -6.03 -8.49 -12.65
N ILE A 114 -4.72 -8.48 -12.40
CA ILE A 114 -4.02 -7.54 -11.54
C ILE A 114 -3.30 -6.51 -12.41
N VAL A 115 -3.76 -5.26 -12.34
CA VAL A 115 -3.14 -4.12 -13.03
C VAL A 115 -2.29 -3.34 -12.03
N ILE A 116 -1.00 -3.19 -12.30
CA ILE A 116 -0.04 -2.50 -11.42
C ILE A 116 0.58 -1.33 -12.17
N THR A 117 0.45 -0.12 -11.64
CA THR A 117 1.12 1.07 -12.22
C THR A 117 2.49 1.31 -11.60
N GLY A 118 3.49 1.69 -12.39
CA GLY A 118 4.86 1.85 -11.93
C GLY A 118 5.49 0.53 -11.47
N GLY A 119 5.21 -0.55 -12.19
CA GLY A 119 5.52 -1.93 -11.80
C GLY A 119 6.86 -2.46 -12.31
N VAL A 120 7.75 -1.62 -12.84
CA VAL A 120 9.08 -2.09 -13.29
C VAL A 120 10.11 -2.10 -12.15
N GLU A 121 9.99 -1.19 -11.18
CA GLU A 121 10.95 -1.07 -10.07
C GLU A 121 10.25 -0.85 -8.72
N GLY A 122 11.01 -0.94 -7.63
CA GLY A 122 10.56 -0.57 -6.28
C GLY A 122 9.44 -1.46 -5.75
N LEU A 123 8.46 -0.86 -5.08
CA LEU A 123 7.33 -1.58 -4.50
C LEU A 123 6.45 -2.23 -5.59
N GLY A 124 6.19 -1.52 -6.69
CA GLY A 124 5.39 -2.03 -7.80
C GLY A 124 6.04 -3.24 -8.47
N GLY A 125 7.34 -3.18 -8.75
CA GLY A 125 8.10 -4.31 -9.29
C GLY A 125 8.07 -5.54 -8.40
N LEU A 126 8.23 -5.35 -7.09
CA LEU A 126 8.16 -6.45 -6.14
C LEU A 126 6.76 -7.09 -6.09
N LEU A 127 5.70 -6.28 -6.13
CA LEU A 127 4.32 -6.78 -6.18
C LEU A 127 4.06 -7.56 -7.47
N ALA A 128 4.52 -7.03 -8.61
CA ALA A 128 4.35 -7.65 -9.92
C ALA A 128 5.09 -8.99 -9.99
N GLU A 129 6.36 -9.04 -9.59
CA GLU A 129 7.16 -10.27 -9.54
C GLU A 129 6.57 -11.30 -8.58
N THR A 130 6.07 -10.87 -7.42
CA THR A 130 5.46 -11.80 -6.45
C THR A 130 4.18 -12.43 -6.99
N TYR A 131 3.33 -11.67 -7.69
CA TYR A 131 2.11 -12.20 -8.29
C TYR A 131 2.38 -13.03 -9.55
N GLY A 132 3.34 -12.62 -10.39
CA GLY A 132 3.78 -13.42 -11.54
C GLY A 132 4.32 -14.79 -11.10
N MET A 133 5.12 -14.81 -10.02
CA MET A 133 5.58 -16.05 -9.38
C MET A 133 4.46 -16.96 -8.86
N ARG A 134 3.27 -16.41 -8.58
CA ARG A 134 2.09 -17.15 -8.14
C ARG A 134 1.15 -17.50 -9.29
N SER A 135 1.58 -17.30 -10.54
CA SER A 135 0.79 -17.57 -11.75
C SER A 135 -0.55 -16.81 -11.77
N ALA A 136 -0.60 -15.61 -11.18
CA ALA A 136 -1.72 -14.69 -11.34
C ALA A 136 -1.62 -13.94 -12.68
N ASN A 137 -2.73 -13.45 -13.20
CA ASN A 137 -2.72 -12.63 -14.43
C ASN A 137 -2.28 -11.21 -14.08
N VAL A 138 -1.05 -10.82 -14.46
CA VAL A 138 -0.47 -9.53 -14.09
C VAL A 138 -0.19 -8.68 -15.33
N ALA A 139 -0.77 -7.48 -15.35
CA ALA A 139 -0.46 -6.41 -16.28
C ALA A 139 0.28 -5.27 -15.56
N VAL A 140 1.46 -4.89 -16.05
CA VAL A 140 2.23 -3.76 -15.53
C VAL A 140 2.16 -2.59 -16.50
N LEU A 141 1.78 -1.41 -16.01
CA LEU A 141 1.83 -0.15 -16.75
C LEU A 141 3.01 0.67 -16.27
N ASP A 142 3.97 0.93 -17.14
CA ASP A 142 5.15 1.75 -16.81
C ASP A 142 5.63 2.53 -18.04
N THR A 143 6.33 3.64 -17.83
CA THR A 143 6.95 4.41 -18.93
C THR A 143 8.19 3.71 -19.46
N LYS A 144 8.83 2.88 -18.63
CA LYS A 144 9.97 2.04 -19.00
C LYS A 144 9.52 0.86 -19.86
N LYS A 145 10.19 0.66 -20.99
CA LYS A 145 9.99 -0.51 -21.84
C LYS A 145 10.82 -1.68 -21.32
N ILE A 146 10.17 -2.81 -21.14
CA ILE A 146 10.77 -4.12 -20.82
C ILE A 146 10.60 -5.02 -22.04
N SER A 147 11.53 -5.95 -22.27
CA SER A 147 11.38 -6.92 -23.36
C SER A 147 10.30 -7.94 -23.04
N ASP A 148 9.57 -8.38 -24.06
CA ASP A 148 8.53 -9.39 -23.89
C ASP A 148 9.11 -10.69 -23.30
N GLU A 149 10.34 -11.04 -23.66
CA GLU A 149 11.07 -12.19 -23.10
C GLU A 149 11.24 -12.08 -21.57
N GLU A 150 11.61 -10.91 -21.05
CA GLU A 150 11.77 -10.71 -19.60
C GLU A 150 10.41 -10.78 -18.88
N GLY A 151 9.35 -10.26 -19.50
CA GLY A 151 7.99 -10.38 -18.98
C GLY A 151 7.51 -11.83 -18.92
N GLU A 152 7.74 -12.58 -20.00
CA GLU A 152 7.36 -13.99 -20.09
C GLU A 152 8.10 -14.85 -19.07
N GLU A 153 9.38 -14.57 -18.79
CA GLU A 153 10.12 -15.28 -17.74
C GLU A 153 9.60 -15.01 -16.33
N LYS A 154 8.93 -13.88 -16.11
CA LYS A 154 8.39 -13.46 -14.81
C LYS A 154 6.91 -13.73 -14.63
N GLY A 155 6.19 -14.18 -15.65
CA GLY A 155 4.73 -14.33 -15.55
C GLY A 155 3.95 -13.03 -15.69
N ILE A 156 4.51 -12.00 -16.36
CA ILE A 156 3.99 -10.63 -16.35
C ILE A 156 3.91 -10.08 -17.78
N LEU A 157 2.79 -9.44 -18.13
CA LEU A 157 2.70 -8.63 -19.35
C LEU A 157 3.00 -7.16 -19.04
N TYR A 158 4.00 -6.60 -19.72
CA TYR A 158 4.40 -5.21 -19.56
C TYR A 158 3.82 -4.35 -20.70
N TYR A 159 3.13 -3.29 -20.34
CA TYR A 159 2.57 -2.31 -21.25
C TYR A 159 3.29 -0.98 -21.06
N GLN A 160 3.90 -0.48 -22.15
CA GLN A 160 4.52 0.84 -22.12
C GLN A 160 3.42 1.91 -22.11
N CYS A 161 3.22 2.54 -20.96
CA CYS A 161 2.10 3.46 -20.73
C CYS A 161 2.51 4.59 -19.78
N ASP A 162 2.38 5.84 -20.22
CA ASP A 162 2.34 6.96 -19.29
C ASP A 162 0.93 7.09 -18.70
N VAL A 163 0.78 6.68 -17.44
CA VAL A 163 -0.50 6.75 -16.72
C VAL A 163 -1.01 8.19 -16.48
N SER A 164 -0.17 9.20 -16.70
CA SER A 164 -0.58 10.60 -16.70
C SER A 164 -1.38 11.00 -17.95
N ASP A 165 -1.32 10.20 -19.02
CA ASP A 165 -2.09 10.38 -20.25
C ASP A 165 -3.33 9.46 -20.27
N PRO A 166 -4.55 10.00 -20.10
CA PRO A 166 -5.77 9.20 -20.07
C PRO A 166 -6.02 8.43 -21.38
N LYS A 167 -5.52 8.89 -22.52
CA LYS A 167 -5.71 8.19 -23.79
C LYS A 167 -4.87 6.92 -23.85
N GLN A 168 -3.62 6.99 -23.39
CA GLN A 168 -2.76 5.81 -23.31
C GLN A 168 -3.31 4.78 -22.33
N VAL A 169 -3.81 5.22 -21.16
CA VAL A 169 -4.45 4.32 -20.18
C VAL A 169 -5.67 3.63 -20.79
N ALA A 170 -6.50 4.33 -21.55
CA ALA A 170 -7.67 3.75 -22.19
C ALA A 170 -7.30 2.72 -23.28
N THR A 171 -6.30 3.02 -24.12
CA THR A 171 -5.81 2.09 -25.14
C THR A 171 -5.26 0.81 -24.50
N VAL A 172 -4.37 0.95 -23.53
CA VAL A 172 -3.75 -0.19 -22.83
C VAL A 172 -4.78 -0.99 -22.04
N ALA A 173 -5.79 -0.35 -21.47
CA ALA A 173 -6.87 -1.08 -20.80
C ALA A 173 -7.66 -1.98 -21.74
N ALA A 174 -7.86 -1.57 -23.00
CA ALA A 174 -8.49 -2.43 -24.00
C ALA A 174 -7.61 -3.63 -24.36
N GLU A 175 -6.29 -3.42 -24.52
CA GLU A 175 -5.31 -4.47 -24.76
C GLU A 175 -5.28 -5.48 -23.59
N ILE A 176 -5.26 -5.01 -22.34
CA ILE A 176 -5.30 -5.87 -21.15
C ILE A 176 -6.57 -6.74 -21.12
N VAL A 177 -7.72 -6.17 -21.48
CA VAL A 177 -8.98 -6.91 -21.53
C VAL A 177 -8.94 -8.00 -22.60
N GLU A 178 -8.27 -7.77 -23.72
CA GLU A 178 -8.08 -8.76 -24.78
C GLU A 178 -7.10 -9.86 -24.36
N ASP A 179 -5.97 -9.49 -23.74
CA ASP A 179 -4.88 -10.40 -23.41
C ASP A 179 -5.14 -11.26 -22.16
N LEU A 180 -5.66 -10.64 -21.09
CA LEU A 180 -5.77 -11.22 -19.75
C LEU A 180 -7.22 -11.34 -19.25
N GLY A 181 -8.14 -10.58 -19.84
CA GLY A 181 -9.53 -10.48 -19.38
C GLY A 181 -9.78 -9.25 -18.50
N VAL A 182 -10.95 -9.23 -17.85
CA VAL A 182 -11.44 -8.03 -17.18
C VAL A 182 -10.65 -7.70 -15.91
N PRO A 183 -10.04 -6.50 -15.77
CA PRO A 183 -9.31 -6.09 -14.58
C PRO A 183 -10.18 -6.10 -13.31
N THR A 184 -9.73 -6.83 -12.29
CA THR A 184 -10.40 -6.94 -10.98
C THR A 184 -9.57 -6.35 -9.85
N ILE A 185 -8.24 -6.27 -9.98
CA ILE A 185 -7.36 -5.65 -8.98
C ILE A 185 -6.58 -4.52 -9.64
N LEU A 186 -6.66 -3.32 -9.06
CA LEU A 186 -5.91 -2.14 -9.51
C LEU A 186 -4.98 -1.67 -8.39
N ILE A 187 -3.68 -1.74 -8.63
CA ILE A 187 -2.65 -1.22 -7.74
C ILE A 187 -2.10 0.09 -8.32
N ASN A 188 -2.64 1.21 -7.83
CA ASN A 188 -2.14 2.53 -8.17
C ASN A 188 -0.90 2.86 -7.34
N ASN A 189 0.27 2.61 -7.92
CA ASN A 189 1.58 2.76 -7.29
C ASN A 189 2.49 3.79 -7.98
N ALA A 190 2.29 4.05 -9.28
CA ALA A 190 3.13 4.98 -10.04
C ALA A 190 3.30 6.34 -9.34
N GLY A 191 4.53 6.83 -9.29
CA GLY A 191 4.81 8.14 -8.73
C GLY A 191 6.24 8.59 -8.92
N ILE A 192 6.42 9.91 -8.87
CA ILE A 192 7.70 10.61 -8.97
C ILE A 192 7.87 11.56 -7.80
N VAL A 193 9.12 11.99 -7.58
CA VAL A 193 9.49 12.98 -6.58
C VAL A 193 10.45 14.00 -7.18
N HIS A 194 10.27 15.27 -6.82
CA HIS A 194 11.26 16.31 -7.04
C HIS A 194 11.58 16.96 -5.69
N SER A 195 12.83 16.82 -5.26
CA SER A 195 13.32 17.37 -3.99
C SER A 195 13.71 18.84 -4.16
N LYS A 196 12.72 19.70 -4.38
CA LYS A 196 12.86 21.14 -4.58
C LYS A 196 12.03 21.91 -3.56
N SER A 197 12.57 23.02 -3.07
CA SER A 197 11.79 23.97 -2.27
C SER A 197 10.73 24.64 -3.16
N ILE A 198 9.71 25.27 -2.56
CA ILE A 198 8.70 26.01 -3.33
C ILE A 198 9.29 27.15 -4.15
N LEU A 199 10.42 27.72 -3.71
CA LEU A 199 11.12 28.81 -4.41
C LEU A 199 12.04 28.29 -5.52
N ASP A 200 12.49 27.04 -5.42
CA ASP A 200 13.36 26.39 -6.40
C ASP A 200 12.60 25.56 -7.44
N SER A 201 11.36 25.17 -7.14
CA SER A 201 10.49 24.40 -8.05
C SER A 201 9.91 25.29 -9.14
N THR A 202 9.91 24.79 -10.37
CA THR A 202 9.21 25.41 -11.50
C THR A 202 7.72 25.02 -11.49
N ALA A 203 6.89 25.73 -12.25
CA ALA A 203 5.47 25.37 -12.41
C ALA A 203 5.34 23.99 -13.08
N GLU A 204 6.24 23.70 -14.02
CA GLU A 204 6.32 22.43 -14.75
C GLU A 204 6.67 21.27 -13.82
N ASP A 205 7.61 21.46 -12.87
CA ASP A 205 7.93 20.43 -11.85
C ASP A 205 6.68 20.09 -11.02
N VAL A 206 5.91 21.10 -10.62
CA VAL A 206 4.69 20.92 -9.82
C VAL A 206 3.63 20.21 -10.65
N GLU A 207 3.38 20.67 -11.88
CA GLU A 207 2.41 20.05 -12.78
C GLU A 207 2.75 18.57 -13.03
N GLN A 208 4.00 18.25 -13.35
CA GLN A 208 4.44 16.89 -13.62
C GLN A 208 4.19 15.95 -12.42
N ILE A 209 4.47 16.42 -11.20
CA ILE A 209 4.18 15.66 -9.97
C ILE A 209 2.68 15.41 -9.83
N PHE A 210 1.83 16.44 -9.98
CA PHE A 210 0.39 16.25 -9.84
C PHE A 210 -0.19 15.36 -10.94
N ARG A 211 0.29 15.49 -12.18
CA ARG A 211 -0.10 14.64 -13.31
C ARG A 211 0.22 13.17 -13.03
N THR A 212 1.43 12.88 -12.56
CA THR A 212 1.91 11.51 -12.35
C THR A 212 1.44 10.89 -11.05
N ASN A 213 1.42 11.64 -9.94
CA ASN A 213 1.10 11.10 -8.62
C ASN A 213 -0.40 11.17 -8.30
N THR A 214 -1.13 12.14 -8.84
CA THR A 214 -2.53 12.37 -8.47
C THR A 214 -3.48 12.13 -9.64
N LEU A 215 -3.32 12.80 -10.77
CA LEU A 215 -4.24 12.68 -11.90
C LEU A 215 -4.20 11.30 -12.54
N SER A 216 -3.05 10.62 -12.52
CA SER A 216 -2.95 9.23 -12.96
C SER A 216 -3.92 8.30 -12.21
N HIS A 217 -4.11 8.48 -10.90
CA HIS A 217 -5.08 7.69 -10.13
C HIS A 217 -6.52 7.98 -10.59
N PHE A 218 -6.85 9.23 -10.91
CA PHE A 218 -8.16 9.54 -11.49
C PHE A 218 -8.33 8.89 -12.87
N ASN A 219 -7.29 8.89 -13.70
CA ASN A 219 -7.33 8.28 -15.03
C ASN A 219 -7.58 6.77 -14.91
N THR A 220 -6.78 6.07 -14.09
CA THR A 220 -6.90 4.62 -13.91
C THR A 220 -8.21 4.23 -13.23
N LEU A 221 -8.66 4.98 -12.22
CA LEU A 221 -9.97 4.74 -11.61
C LEU A 221 -11.10 4.88 -12.62
N ARG A 222 -11.11 5.96 -13.43
CA ARG A 222 -12.14 6.16 -14.46
C ARG A 222 -12.13 5.06 -15.51
N THR A 223 -10.96 4.50 -15.83
CA THR A 223 -10.83 3.44 -16.82
C THR A 223 -11.21 2.08 -16.26
N PHE A 224 -10.70 1.68 -15.08
CA PHE A 224 -10.83 0.30 -14.59
C PHE A 224 -12.01 0.08 -13.63
N LEU A 225 -12.43 1.09 -12.86
CA LEU A 225 -13.54 0.93 -11.90
C LEU A 225 -14.86 0.49 -12.55
N PRO A 226 -15.27 1.00 -13.74
CA PRO A 226 -16.49 0.54 -14.40
C PRO A 226 -16.46 -0.95 -14.78
N HIS A 227 -15.28 -1.51 -15.01
CA HIS A 227 -15.12 -2.95 -15.24
C HIS A 227 -15.36 -3.74 -13.95
N MET A 228 -14.72 -3.34 -12.85
CA MET A 228 -14.89 -3.99 -11.54
C MET A 228 -16.33 -3.95 -11.05
N LEU A 229 -17.02 -2.81 -11.21
CA LEU A 229 -18.43 -2.68 -10.82
C LEU A 229 -19.34 -3.62 -11.63
N ARG A 230 -19.06 -3.79 -12.92
CA ARG A 230 -19.83 -4.68 -13.80
C ARG A 230 -19.63 -6.15 -13.46
N GLU A 231 -18.40 -6.52 -13.12
CA GLU A 231 -18.07 -7.88 -12.65
C GLU A 231 -18.58 -8.15 -11.23
N GLY A 232 -18.96 -7.11 -10.48
CA GLY A 232 -19.41 -7.24 -9.10
C GLY A 232 -18.30 -7.70 -8.15
N ARG A 233 -17.03 -7.49 -8.51
CA ARG A 233 -15.87 -7.78 -7.66
C ARG A 233 -14.70 -6.87 -8.02
N GLY A 234 -13.95 -6.45 -7.01
CA GLY A 234 -12.67 -5.82 -7.27
C GLY A 234 -11.91 -5.36 -6.04
N THR A 235 -10.67 -4.94 -6.24
CA THR A 235 -9.82 -4.39 -5.18
C THR A 235 -8.95 -3.25 -5.72
N ILE A 236 -9.04 -2.09 -5.08
CA ILE A 236 -8.31 -0.89 -5.46
C ILE A 236 -7.31 -0.56 -4.37
N VAL A 237 -6.03 -0.55 -4.71
CA VAL A 237 -4.94 -0.15 -3.82
C VAL A 237 -4.47 1.24 -4.20
N THR A 238 -4.48 2.16 -3.24
CA THR A 238 -3.95 3.53 -3.39
C THR A 238 -2.64 3.64 -2.62
N VAL A 239 -1.51 3.74 -3.32
CA VAL A 239 -0.21 3.94 -2.67
C VAL A 239 0.08 5.43 -2.47
N SER A 240 -0.14 5.90 -1.25
CA SER A 240 0.18 7.26 -0.80
C SER A 240 1.51 7.28 -0.02
N SER A 241 1.60 8.09 1.03
CA SER A 241 2.76 8.21 1.93
C SER A 241 2.35 8.90 3.22
N VAL A 242 3.07 8.63 4.32
CA VAL A 242 2.95 9.39 5.57
C VAL A 242 3.16 10.91 5.36
N LEU A 243 3.95 11.28 4.35
CA LEU A 243 4.20 12.67 3.99
C LEU A 243 2.96 13.39 3.43
N GLY A 244 1.91 12.67 3.05
CA GLY A 244 0.61 13.25 2.72
C GLY A 244 -0.13 13.80 3.95
N SER A 245 0.25 13.41 5.17
CA SER A 245 -0.39 13.87 6.41
C SER A 245 0.42 14.94 7.15
N LEU A 246 1.75 14.88 7.08
CA LEU A 246 2.64 15.74 7.88
C LEU A 246 3.33 16.87 7.08
N GLY A 247 3.62 16.65 5.79
CA GLY A 247 4.46 17.55 5.00
C GLY A 247 5.94 17.57 5.43
N ALA A 248 6.84 17.87 4.50
CA ALA A 248 8.27 18.03 4.75
C ALA A 248 8.87 19.13 3.86
N ALA A 249 9.86 19.85 4.39
CA ALA A 249 10.61 20.84 3.61
C ALA A 249 11.25 20.21 2.36
N ASN A 250 11.30 20.98 1.26
CA ASN A 250 11.79 20.56 -0.06
C ASN A 250 11.00 19.43 -0.74
N LEU A 251 9.78 19.13 -0.25
CA LEU A 251 8.85 18.16 -0.84
C LEU A 251 7.42 18.73 -0.93
N SER A 252 7.25 20.04 -1.07
CA SER A 252 5.93 20.69 -1.04
C SER A 252 4.97 20.13 -2.10
N SER A 253 5.42 20.01 -3.35
CA SER A 253 4.63 19.43 -4.44
C SER A 253 4.35 17.94 -4.24
N TYR A 254 5.35 17.16 -3.84
CA TYR A 254 5.19 15.74 -3.55
C TYR A 254 4.20 15.50 -2.40
N THR A 255 4.37 16.18 -1.27
CA THR A 255 3.51 16.07 -0.08
C THR A 255 2.07 16.46 -0.40
N ALA A 256 1.86 17.56 -1.14
CA ALA A 256 0.54 17.96 -1.61
C ALA A 256 -0.10 16.90 -2.53
N SER A 257 0.66 16.33 -3.46
CA SER A 257 0.15 15.27 -4.36
C SER A 257 -0.27 14.00 -3.60
N LYS A 258 0.49 13.60 -2.57
CA LYS A 258 0.18 12.44 -1.72
C LYS A 258 -0.96 12.73 -0.75
N ALA A 259 -1.10 13.96 -0.26
CA ALA A 259 -2.27 14.40 0.51
C ALA A 259 -3.56 14.30 -0.31
N ALA A 260 -3.52 14.70 -1.59
CA ALA A 260 -4.65 14.57 -2.50
C ALA A 260 -5.09 13.11 -2.68
N LEU A 261 -4.15 12.15 -2.65
CA LEU A 261 -4.49 10.72 -2.70
C LEU A 261 -5.20 10.21 -1.44
N LEU A 262 -4.90 10.75 -0.26
CA LEU A 262 -5.63 10.41 0.97
C LEU A 262 -7.09 10.83 0.84
N ALA A 263 -7.32 12.07 0.42
CA ALA A 263 -8.66 12.60 0.20
C ALA A 263 -9.40 11.80 -0.89
N LEU A 264 -8.75 11.55 -2.04
CA LEU A 264 -9.31 10.74 -3.13
C LEU A 264 -9.73 9.35 -2.65
N HIS A 265 -8.88 8.66 -1.88
CA HIS A 265 -9.17 7.32 -1.39
C HIS A 265 -10.39 7.32 -0.45
N HIS A 266 -10.45 8.26 0.49
CA HIS A 266 -11.59 8.35 1.41
C HIS A 266 -12.90 8.71 0.67
N SER A 267 -12.85 9.64 -0.29
CA SER A 267 -14.01 9.98 -1.12
C SER A 267 -14.47 8.79 -1.96
N LEU A 268 -13.55 8.10 -2.64
CA LEU A 268 -13.86 6.91 -3.44
C LEU A 268 -14.53 5.83 -2.59
N ARG A 269 -14.02 5.55 -1.38
CA ARG A 269 -14.63 4.58 -0.47
C ARG A 269 -16.05 4.98 -0.07
N ALA A 270 -16.28 6.27 0.19
CA ALA A 270 -17.62 6.78 0.51
C ALA A 270 -18.57 6.68 -0.70
N GLU A 271 -18.10 6.98 -1.90
CA GLU A 271 -18.86 6.84 -3.14
C GLU A 271 -19.23 5.38 -3.40
N LEU A 272 -18.28 4.44 -3.27
CA LEU A 272 -18.53 3.00 -3.42
C LEU A 272 -19.52 2.46 -2.38
N ALA A 273 -19.48 2.96 -1.14
CA ALA A 273 -20.44 2.58 -0.11
C ALA A 273 -21.88 3.03 -0.41
N GLN A 274 -22.05 4.09 -1.21
CA GLN A 274 -23.36 4.57 -1.66
C GLN A 274 -23.78 3.96 -3.01
N HIS A 275 -22.85 3.37 -3.76
CA HIS A 275 -23.13 2.75 -5.04
C HIS A 275 -23.77 1.37 -4.85
N PRO A 276 -24.87 1.04 -5.55
CA PRO A 276 -25.57 -0.25 -5.39
C PRO A 276 -24.66 -1.45 -5.66
N ASP A 277 -23.81 -1.35 -6.69
CA ASP A 277 -22.86 -2.40 -7.06
C ASP A 277 -21.47 -2.27 -6.38
N GLY A 278 -21.31 -1.32 -5.46
CA GLY A 278 -20.01 -1.00 -4.86
C GLY A 278 -19.61 -1.90 -3.69
N LYS A 279 -20.54 -2.70 -3.15
CA LYS A 279 -20.34 -3.49 -1.90
C LYS A 279 -19.18 -4.49 -1.99
N GLU A 280 -18.94 -5.05 -3.16
CA GLU A 280 -17.88 -6.04 -3.40
C GLU A 280 -16.58 -5.43 -3.92
N ILE A 281 -16.50 -4.10 -4.04
CA ILE A 281 -15.27 -3.39 -4.39
C ILE A 281 -14.54 -3.02 -3.10
N LYS A 282 -13.37 -3.61 -2.89
CA LYS A 282 -12.56 -3.38 -1.70
C LYS A 282 -11.52 -2.28 -1.97
N THR A 283 -11.19 -1.52 -0.93
CA THR A 283 -10.24 -0.42 -1.03
C THR A 283 -9.14 -0.55 0.02
N ILE A 284 -7.89 -0.48 -0.42
CA ILE A 284 -6.71 -0.54 0.46
C ILE A 284 -5.94 0.76 0.33
N LEU A 285 -5.73 1.46 1.44
CA LEU A 285 -4.87 2.64 1.50
C LEU A 285 -3.49 2.23 1.99
N VAL A 286 -2.42 2.65 1.30
CA VAL A 286 -1.04 2.37 1.74
C VAL A 286 -0.37 3.69 2.09
N THR A 287 0.05 3.86 3.34
CA THR A 287 0.70 5.05 3.88
C THR A 287 2.07 4.67 4.45
N PRO A 288 3.04 4.33 3.59
CA PRO A 288 4.37 3.98 4.06
C PRO A 288 5.12 5.22 4.55
N GLY A 289 5.98 4.98 5.53
CA GLY A 289 7.08 5.85 5.91
C GLY A 289 8.20 5.85 4.86
N GLN A 290 9.40 6.25 5.27
CA GLN A 290 10.55 6.20 4.37
C GLN A 290 10.87 4.75 3.99
N MET A 291 10.82 4.45 2.68
CA MET A 291 11.17 3.14 2.14
C MET A 291 12.60 3.12 1.59
N SER A 292 13.28 1.99 1.70
CA SER A 292 14.59 1.75 1.06
C SER A 292 14.43 1.51 -0.45
N THR A 293 14.10 2.58 -1.18
CA THR A 293 13.97 2.57 -2.64
C THR A 293 14.93 3.59 -3.25
N LYS A 294 15.24 3.44 -4.55
CA LYS A 294 16.07 4.40 -5.31
C LYS A 294 15.56 5.84 -5.21
N MET A 295 14.25 6.04 -4.98
CA MET A 295 13.60 7.34 -4.87
C MET A 295 14.13 8.22 -3.72
N PHE A 296 14.59 7.61 -2.63
CA PHE A 296 15.08 8.31 -1.43
C PHE A 296 16.45 7.80 -0.98
N ASP A 297 17.24 7.29 -1.92
CA ASP A 297 18.58 6.79 -1.63
C ASP A 297 19.47 7.90 -1.05
N GLY A 298 20.18 7.61 0.02
CA GLY A 298 21.00 8.59 0.76
C GLY A 298 20.29 9.40 1.85
N VAL A 299 18.95 9.34 1.99
CA VAL A 299 18.25 9.99 3.11
C VAL A 299 18.45 9.17 4.38
N LYS A 300 19.13 9.75 5.39
CA LYS A 300 19.28 9.11 6.70
C LYS A 300 18.04 9.31 7.56
N THR A 301 17.57 8.24 8.17
CA THR A 301 16.49 8.28 9.15
C THR A 301 16.94 9.02 10.42
N PRO A 302 16.04 9.78 11.06
CA PRO A 302 16.38 10.54 12.27
C PRO A 302 16.77 9.66 13.45
N SER A 303 16.13 8.50 13.54
CA SER A 303 16.36 7.47 14.55
C SER A 303 15.96 6.13 13.97
N ASN A 304 16.90 5.20 13.88
CA ASN A 304 16.63 3.85 13.38
C ASN A 304 15.68 3.08 14.31
N PHE A 305 15.59 3.48 15.59
CA PHE A 305 14.68 2.87 16.55
C PHE A 305 13.24 3.39 16.40
N LEU A 306 13.05 4.71 16.33
CA LEU A 306 11.71 5.33 16.34
C LEU A 306 11.11 5.57 14.96
N ALA A 307 11.96 5.78 13.96
CA ALA A 307 11.57 6.03 12.58
C ALA A 307 12.44 5.17 11.65
N PRO A 308 12.32 3.84 11.71
CA PRO A 308 13.11 2.95 10.86
C PRO A 308 12.77 3.12 9.38
N VAL A 309 13.75 2.84 8.53
CA VAL A 309 13.51 2.65 7.09
C VAL A 309 12.75 1.34 6.90
N VAL A 310 11.66 1.40 6.14
CA VAL A 310 10.83 0.22 5.85
C VAL A 310 11.34 -0.46 4.59
N ALA A 311 11.51 -1.78 4.65
CA ALA A 311 11.80 -2.56 3.45
C ALA A 311 10.54 -2.66 2.57
N PRO A 312 10.64 -2.48 1.25
CA PRO A 312 9.50 -2.65 0.33
C PRO A 312 8.81 -4.02 0.47
N VAL A 313 9.55 -5.06 0.85
CA VAL A 313 9.04 -6.41 1.12
C VAL A 313 8.01 -6.45 2.24
N ASP A 314 8.21 -5.69 3.32
CA ASP A 314 7.27 -5.67 4.43
C ASP A 314 5.96 -5.00 4.02
N VAL A 315 6.04 -3.88 3.30
CA VAL A 315 4.87 -3.18 2.75
C VAL A 315 4.12 -4.08 1.76
N ALA A 316 4.85 -4.71 0.83
CA ALA A 316 4.27 -5.61 -0.16
C ALA A 316 3.54 -6.77 0.51
N LYS A 317 4.14 -7.40 1.53
CA LYS A 317 3.53 -8.50 2.28
C LYS A 317 2.18 -8.11 2.89
N ASP A 318 2.09 -6.92 3.49
CA ASP A 318 0.83 -6.45 4.09
C ASP A 318 -0.23 -6.12 3.04
N ILE A 319 0.17 -5.56 1.88
CA ILE A 319 -0.72 -5.32 0.73
C ILE A 319 -1.26 -6.66 0.20
N LEU A 320 -0.37 -7.62 -0.09
CA LEU A 320 -0.73 -8.95 -0.60
C LEU A 320 -1.71 -9.64 0.37
N ARG A 321 -1.43 -9.59 1.68
CA ARG A 321 -2.29 -10.18 2.70
C ARG A 321 -3.72 -9.62 2.68
N LEU A 322 -3.88 -8.30 2.54
CA LEU A 322 -5.21 -7.70 2.50
C LEU A 322 -5.95 -8.02 1.20
N ILE A 323 -5.24 -7.99 0.06
CA ILE A 323 -5.79 -8.37 -1.24
C ILE A 323 -6.29 -9.81 -1.20
N GLU A 324 -5.44 -10.77 -0.81
CA GLU A 324 -5.77 -12.20 -0.79
C GLU A 324 -6.87 -12.56 0.20
N LYS A 325 -6.99 -11.81 1.30
CA LYS A 325 -8.12 -11.94 2.23
C LYS A 325 -9.41 -11.28 1.73
N GLY A 326 -9.34 -10.51 0.63
CA GLY A 326 -10.45 -9.72 0.12
C GLY A 326 -10.93 -8.64 1.09
N GLU A 327 -10.04 -8.13 1.95
CA GLU A 327 -10.36 -7.13 2.98
C GLU A 327 -10.05 -5.71 2.49
N SER A 328 -10.90 -4.74 2.83
CA SER A 328 -10.51 -3.32 2.78
C SER A 328 -9.71 -2.98 4.04
N GLY A 329 -8.82 -2.00 3.96
CA GLY A 329 -8.03 -1.61 5.12
C GLY A 329 -6.97 -0.55 4.83
N GLU A 330 -6.13 -0.29 5.82
CA GLU A 330 -4.99 0.61 5.69
C GLU A 330 -3.68 -0.12 6.05
N VAL A 331 -2.68 0.02 5.18
CA VAL A 331 -1.30 -0.44 5.40
C VAL A 331 -0.46 0.78 5.75
N ALA A 332 -0.39 1.06 7.04
CA ALA A 332 0.42 2.14 7.61
C ALA A 332 1.63 1.54 8.34
N VAL A 333 2.81 1.67 7.75
CA VAL A 333 4.08 1.16 8.28
C VAL A 333 5.18 2.20 8.09
N PRO A 334 6.09 2.41 9.04
CA PRO A 334 6.21 1.72 10.33
C PRO A 334 5.23 2.30 11.37
N LEU A 335 5.35 1.91 12.63
CA LEU A 335 4.40 2.20 13.72
C LEU A 335 4.01 3.68 13.81
N TYR A 336 4.97 4.60 13.63
CA TYR A 336 4.65 6.03 13.69
C TYR A 336 3.66 6.48 12.60
N SER A 337 3.63 5.80 11.44
CA SER A 337 2.72 6.14 10.35
C SER A 337 1.26 5.93 10.78
N GLN A 338 1.00 4.90 11.59
CA GLN A 338 -0.35 4.60 12.13
C GLN A 338 -0.88 5.71 13.03
N TYR A 339 0.01 6.43 13.71
CA TYR A 339 -0.35 7.45 14.70
C TYR A 339 -0.01 8.87 14.26
N ILE A 340 0.43 9.07 13.02
CA ILE A 340 0.93 10.36 12.57
C ILE A 340 -0.14 11.46 12.67
N GLN A 341 -1.41 11.10 12.50
CA GLN A 341 -2.54 12.03 12.58
C GLN A 341 -2.70 12.66 13.97
N ILE A 342 -2.23 11.99 15.04
CA ILE A 342 -2.27 12.53 16.40
C ILE A 342 -1.44 13.82 16.48
N LEU A 343 -0.35 13.91 15.71
CA LEU A 343 0.50 15.10 15.69
C LEU A 343 -0.29 16.34 15.25
N GLY A 344 -1.26 16.20 14.33
CA GLY A 344 -2.10 17.30 13.87
C GLY A 344 -3.04 17.86 14.94
N VAL A 345 -3.36 17.08 15.98
CA VAL A 345 -4.27 17.49 17.08
C VAL A 345 -3.51 18.16 18.24
N LEU A 346 -2.17 18.00 18.31
CA LEU A 346 -1.36 18.58 19.38
C LEU A 346 -1.23 20.12 19.25
N PRO A 347 -0.96 20.86 20.35
CA PRO A 347 -0.68 22.29 20.26
C PRO A 347 0.51 22.61 19.34
N VAL A 348 0.41 23.70 18.56
CA VAL A 348 1.39 24.07 17.51
C VAL A 348 2.84 24.12 18.01
N GLY A 349 3.07 24.61 19.24
CA GLY A 349 4.41 24.63 19.84
C GLY A 349 4.99 23.23 20.08
N VAL A 350 4.15 22.26 20.47
CA VAL A 350 4.55 20.86 20.64
C VAL A 350 4.84 20.23 19.27
N GLN A 351 4.01 20.53 18.27
CA GLN A 351 4.25 20.07 16.90
C GLN A 351 5.61 20.55 16.39
N ALA A 352 5.91 21.84 16.55
CA ALA A 352 7.19 22.42 16.12
C ALA A 352 8.39 21.77 16.81
N LEU A 353 8.28 21.46 18.11
CA LEU A 353 9.33 20.78 18.86
C LEU A 353 9.57 19.36 18.36
N ILE A 354 8.49 18.59 18.17
CA ILE A 354 8.56 17.21 17.64
C ILE A 354 9.18 17.22 16.23
N ARG A 355 8.75 18.12 15.36
CA ARG A 355 9.30 18.27 14.01
C ARG A 355 10.80 18.56 14.05
N ARG A 356 11.22 19.55 14.85
CA ARG A 356 12.64 19.91 15.00
C ARG A 356 13.48 18.76 15.53
N TRP A 357 12.97 18.03 16.53
CA TRP A 357 13.65 16.87 17.11
C TRP A 357 13.74 15.70 16.11
N SER A 358 12.68 15.45 15.35
CA SER A 358 12.67 14.44 14.28
C SER A 358 13.57 14.81 13.11
N GLY A 359 13.99 16.06 12.94
CA GLY A 359 14.86 16.47 11.84
C GLY A 359 14.27 16.29 10.43
N ILE A 360 12.97 16.01 10.31
CA ILE A 360 12.26 15.74 9.04
C ILE A 360 12.51 16.85 8.01
N ASP A 361 12.52 18.11 8.44
CA ASP A 361 12.69 19.28 7.59
C ASP A 361 14.16 19.50 7.13
N THR A 362 15.12 18.77 7.71
CA THR A 362 16.55 18.88 7.36
C THR A 362 17.11 17.64 6.66
N ALA A 363 16.34 16.55 6.60
CA ALA A 363 16.81 15.25 6.15
C ALA A 363 17.31 15.27 4.70
N LEU A 364 16.56 15.89 3.79
CA LEU A 364 16.93 16.01 2.39
C LEU A 364 18.17 16.89 2.17
N THR A 365 18.26 18.01 2.90
CA THR A 365 19.41 18.91 2.80
C THR A 365 20.68 18.20 3.27
N LYS A 366 20.61 17.43 4.37
CA LYS A 366 21.73 16.63 4.88
C LYS A 366 22.13 15.50 3.93
N ALA A 367 21.17 14.96 3.17
CA ALA A 367 21.42 13.94 2.16
C ALA A 367 21.99 14.50 0.84
N GLY A 368 22.06 15.83 0.68
CA GLY A 368 22.50 16.46 -0.56
C GLY A 368 21.53 16.28 -1.74
N LEU A 369 20.27 15.91 -1.46
CA LEU A 369 19.26 15.60 -2.48
C LEU A 369 18.46 16.84 -2.91
N VAL A 370 18.67 17.99 -2.26
CA VAL A 370 18.00 19.23 -2.63
C VAL A 370 18.66 19.82 -3.87
N THR A 371 17.93 19.82 -4.98
CA THR A 371 18.36 20.51 -6.19
C THR A 371 18.00 21.99 -6.08
N LYS A 372 19.01 22.88 -6.09
CA LYS A 372 18.80 24.33 -6.12
C LYS A 372 18.42 24.80 -7.53
N GLY A 373 17.55 25.80 -7.61
CA GLY A 373 17.20 26.44 -8.88
C GLY A 373 18.42 27.12 -9.54
N ALA A 374 18.36 27.32 -10.86
CA ALA A 374 19.47 27.83 -11.68
C ALA A 374 19.96 29.26 -11.34
N ASN A 375 19.43 29.92 -10.30
CA ASN A 375 19.70 31.32 -9.98
C ASN A 375 20.82 31.59 -8.96
N GLU A 376 21.52 30.57 -8.42
CA GLU A 376 22.61 30.78 -7.45
C GLU A 376 24.04 30.70 -8.02
N LYS A 377 24.24 30.60 -9.34
CA LYS A 377 25.58 30.61 -9.96
C LYS A 377 26.08 31.99 -10.41
N SER A 378 25.44 33.08 -9.99
CA SER A 378 25.90 34.44 -10.28
C SER A 378 25.73 35.33 -9.05
N GLY A 379 26.73 35.32 -8.17
CA GLY A 379 26.85 36.19 -7.01
C GLY A 379 28.30 36.26 -6.56
#